data_AF-A0A948JUH8-F1
#
_entry.id   AF-A0A948JUH8-F1
#
_cell.length_a   1.000
_cell.length_b   1.000
_cell.length_c   1.000
_cell.angle_alpha   90.00
_cell.angle_beta   90.00
_cell.angle_gamma   90.00
#
_symmetry.space_group_name_H-M   'P 1'
#
loop_
_entity.id
_entity.type
_entity.pdbx_description
1 polymer ?
#
loop_
_entity_poly.entity_id
_entity_poly.type
_entity_poly.pdbx_seq_one_letter_code
_entity_poly.pdbx_strand_id
1 'polypeptide(L)' 'MTFGTGIPLRQFSPHLRDEDARHRIILDRVERNSAIEGLPRFTSESRSACLQEIRKAARR' A
#
# COMPACT_ATOMS: atom_id res chain seq x y z
N MET A 1 10.56 -19.37 25.39
CA MET A 1 10.63 -18.40 24.27
C MET A 1 9.20 -18.10 23.85
N THR A 2 8.59 -17.05 24.40
CA THR A 2 7.18 -16.71 24.16
C THR A 2 7.06 -15.80 22.95
N PHE A 3 7.03 -16.38 21.76
CA PHE A 3 6.50 -15.68 20.59
C PHE A 3 4.96 -15.60 20.72
N GLY A 4 4.38 -14.43 20.43
CA GLY A 4 2.92 -14.32 20.20
C GLY A 4 2.03 -14.00 21.41
N THR A 5 2.54 -13.46 22.51
CA THR A 5 1.69 -13.03 23.65
C THR A 5 1.03 -11.65 23.47
N GLY A 6 1.29 -10.96 22.36
CA GLY A 6 0.75 -9.63 22.05
C GLY A 6 -0.47 -9.66 21.12
N ILE A 7 -1.11 -8.50 20.96
CA ILE A 7 -2.23 -8.32 20.03
C ILE A 7 -1.77 -8.66 18.60
N PRO A 8 -2.50 -9.51 17.86
CA PRO A 8 -2.19 -9.80 16.46
C PRO A 8 -2.05 -8.53 15.64
N LEU A 9 -1.04 -8.47 14.77
CA LEU A 9 -0.80 -7.28 13.94
C LEU A 9 -2.03 -6.88 13.11
N ARG A 10 -2.82 -7.87 12.66
CA ARG A 10 -4.10 -7.65 11.95
C ARG A 10 -5.15 -6.97 12.83
N GLN A 11 -5.16 -7.22 14.14
CA GLN A 11 -6.05 -6.52 15.07
C GLN A 11 -5.55 -5.09 15.31
N PHE A 12 -4.24 -4.91 15.51
CA PHE A 12 -3.65 -3.60 15.78
C PHE A 12 -3.71 -2.64 14.57
N SER A 13 -3.49 -3.14 13.35
CA SER A 13 -3.47 -2.33 12.12
C SER A 13 -4.69 -2.62 11.24
N PRO A 14 -5.70 -1.71 11.19
CA PRO A 14 -6.89 -1.88 10.37
C PRO A 14 -6.60 -2.08 8.88
N HIS A 15 -5.52 -1.50 8.36
CA HIS A 15 -5.11 -1.63 6.95
C HIS A 15 -4.64 -3.04 6.58
N LEU A 16 -4.41 -3.92 7.56
CA LEU A 16 -4.16 -5.34 7.30
C LEU A 16 -5.44 -6.18 7.22
N ARG A 17 -6.59 -5.57 7.54
CA ARG A 17 -7.93 -6.16 7.38
C ARG A 17 -8.62 -5.67 6.11
N ASP A 18 -8.38 -4.41 5.76
CA ASP A 18 -8.93 -3.79 4.55
C ASP A 18 -7.86 -3.70 3.45
N GLU A 19 -8.02 -4.52 2.42
CA GLU A 19 -7.13 -4.60 1.29
C GLU A 19 -7.16 -3.35 0.40
N ASP A 20 -8.33 -2.77 0.14
CA ASP A 20 -8.43 -1.56 -0.67
C ASP A 20 -7.81 -0.36 0.06
N ALA A 21 -8.03 -0.23 1.37
CA ALA A 21 -7.37 0.79 2.17
C ALA A 21 -5.85 0.63 2.16
N ARG A 22 -5.35 -0.61 2.23
CA ARG A 22 -3.91 -0.90 2.12
C ARG A 22 -3.33 -0.47 0.79
N HIS A 23 -3.99 -0.82 -0.31
CA HIS A 23 -3.54 -0.47 -1.65
C HIS A 23 -3.50 1.05 -1.87
N ARG A 24 -4.47 1.78 -1.33
CA ARG A 24 -4.46 3.26 -1.36
C ARG A 24 -3.25 3.84 -0.62
N ILE A 25 -2.91 3.33 0.57
CA ILE A 25 -1.73 3.78 1.32
C ILE A 25 -0.43 3.52 0.56
N ILE A 26 -0.31 2.34 -0.06
CA ILE A 26 0.86 2.00 -0.87
C ILE A 26 0.98 2.97 -2.05
N LEU A 27 -0.12 3.21 -2.76
CA LEU A 27 -0.16 4.16 -3.88
C LEU A 27 0.25 5.57 -3.46
N ASP A 28 -0.33 6.09 -2.37
CA ASP A 28 0.01 7.41 -1.83
C ASP A 28 1.50 7.50 -1.44
N ARG A 29 2.08 6.42 -0.91
CA ARG A 29 3.51 6.37 -0.57
C ARG A 29 4.39 6.37 -1.83
N VAL A 30 4.02 5.60 -2.85
CA VAL A 30 4.72 5.57 -4.14
C VAL A 30 4.68 6.96 -4.80
N GLU A 31 3.52 7.62 -4.81
CA GLU A 31 3.37 8.99 -5.33
C GLU A 31 4.30 9.98 -4.63
N ARG A 32 4.39 9.92 -3.29
CA ARG A 32 5.28 10.77 -2.50
C ARG A 32 6.75 10.48 -2.78
N ASN A 33 7.14 9.21 -2.85
CA ASN A 33 8.51 8.82 -3.15
C ASN A 33 8.91 9.29 -4.56
N SER A 34 8.03 9.14 -5.55
CA SER A 34 8.21 9.64 -6.91
C SER A 34 8.53 11.14 -6.92
N ALA A 35 7.79 11.93 -6.15
CA ALA A 35 8.07 13.37 -6.03
C ALA A 35 9.42 13.67 -5.37
N ILE A 36 9.83 12.90 -4.35
CA ILE A 36 11.15 13.03 -3.69
C ILE A 36 12.28 12.70 -4.67
N GLU A 37 12.08 11.69 -5.52
CA GLU A 37 13.05 11.24 -6.52
C GLU A 37 13.11 12.15 -7.77
N GLY A 38 12.30 13.22 -7.81
CA GLY A 38 12.25 14.15 -8.95
C GLY A 38 11.53 13.58 -10.17
N LEU A 39 10.78 12.48 -10.01
CA LEU A 39 9.97 11.90 -11.07
C LEU A 39 8.69 12.72 -11.32
N PRO A 40 8.09 12.62 -12.51
CA PRO A 40 6.82 13.27 -12.81
C PRO A 40 5.72 12.95 -11.80
N ARG A 41 4.86 13.92 -11.52
CA ARG A 41 3.67 13.69 -10.70
C ARG A 41 2.74 12.69 -11.38
N PHE A 42 2.06 11.91 -10.56
CA PHE A 42 1.07 10.96 -11.07
C PHE A 42 -0.09 11.70 -11.73
N THR A 43 -0.47 11.25 -12.91
CA THR A 43 -1.72 11.62 -13.57
C THR A 43 -2.83 10.69 -13.09
N SER A 44 -4.09 11.00 -13.40
CA SER A 44 -5.21 10.08 -13.14
C SER A 44 -5.00 8.70 -13.79
N GLU A 45 -4.43 8.69 -14.99
CA GLU A 45 -4.10 7.47 -15.74
C GLU A 45 -2.98 6.67 -15.08
N SER A 46 -1.85 7.30 -14.75
CA SER A 46 -0.73 6.60 -14.12
C SER A 46 -1.09 6.11 -12.71
N ARG A 47 -1.95 6.85 -12.00
CA ARG A 47 -2.50 6.46 -10.70
C ARG A 47 -3.35 5.21 -10.81
N SER A 48 -4.24 5.15 -11.80
CA SER A 48 -5.05 3.95 -12.07
C SER A 48 -4.20 2.75 -12.45
N ALA A 49 -3.23 2.95 -13.36
CA ALA A 49 -2.31 1.89 -13.79
C ALA A 49 -1.48 1.33 -12.63
N CYS A 50 -0.92 2.20 -11.78
CA CYS A 50 -0.16 1.79 -10.61
C CYS A 50 -1.04 1.00 -9.62
N LEU A 51 -2.28 1.44 -9.38
CA LEU A 51 -3.21 0.73 -8.51
C LEU A 51 -3.56 -0.68 -9.04
N GLN A 52 -3.71 -0.84 -10.35
CA GLN A 52 -3.92 -2.14 -11.00
C GLN A 52 -2.73 -3.08 -10.75
N GLU A 53 -1.51 -2.60 -10.92
CA GLU A 53 -0.30 -3.40 -10.69
C GLU A 53 -0.12 -3.77 -9.21
N ILE A 54 -0.44 -2.86 -8.28
CA ILE A 54 -0.46 -3.16 -6.84
C ILE A 54 -1.46 -4.31 -6.55
N ARG A 55 -2.68 -4.22 -7.09
CA ARG A 55 -3.71 -5.26 -6.92
C ARG A 55 -3.29 -6.61 -7.52
N LYS A 56 -2.60 -6.59 -8.66
CA LYS A 56 -2.09 -7.79 -9.32
C LYS A 56 -0.97 -8.44 -8.51
N ALA A 57 -0.06 -7.65 -7.95
CA ALA A 57 1.02 -8.12 -7.09
C ALA A 57 0.50 -8.76 -5.79
N ALA A 58 -0.59 -8.23 -5.22
CA ALA A 58 -1.21 -8.76 -4.00
C ALA A 58 -1.89 -10.14 -4.17
N ARG A 59 -2.17 -10.56 -5.41
CA ARG A 59 -2.82 -11.84 -5.73
C ARG A 59 -1.84 -12.99 -5.99
N ARG A 60 -0.53 -12.71 -5.99
CA ARG A 60 0.54 -13.69 -6.17
C ARG A 60 1.00 -14.23 -4.81
#